data_AF-T1CNY8-F1
#
_entry.id   AF-T1CNY8-F1
#
_cell.length_a   1.000
_cell.length_b   1.000
_cell.length_c   1.000
_cell.angle_alpha   90.00
_cell.angle_beta   90.00
_cell.angle_gamma   90.00
#
_symmetry.space_group_name_H-M   'P 1'
#
loop_
_entity.id
_entity.type
_entity.pdbx_description
1 polymer ?
#
loop_
_entity_poly.entity_id
_entity_poly.type
_entity_poly.pdbx_seq_one_letter_code
_entity_poly.pdbx_strand_id
1 'polypeptide(L)'
;MPVNGKTEWLWVGTSPTLTVYHIQAGRSGEAAETMWAGYRGKLTHDGLDSYNSVTGAEHQMDLVHANRWLQKVEASHGIRPRGLGVYS
;
A
#
# COMPACT_ATOMS: atom_id res chain seq x y z
N MET A 1 -10.61 1.70 8.99
CA MET A 1 -11.07 2.00 10.37
C MET A 1 -12.18 3.03 10.24
N PRO A 2 -13.28 2.93 10.99
CA PRO A 2 -14.30 3.96 10.94
C PRO A 2 -13.77 5.25 11.58
N VAL A 3 -13.89 6.37 10.87
CA VAL A 3 -13.65 7.72 11.38
C VAL A 3 -15.02 8.37 11.53
N ASN A 4 -15.38 8.78 12.74
CA ASN A 4 -16.72 9.32 13.05
C ASN A 4 -17.89 8.42 12.58
N GLY A 5 -17.73 7.09 12.68
CA GLY A 5 -18.75 6.13 12.27
C GLY A 5 -18.83 5.86 10.77
N LYS A 6 -17.95 6.45 9.94
CA LYS A 6 -17.89 6.23 8.50
C LYS A 6 -16.63 5.47 8.12
N THR A 7 -16.75 4.50 7.20
CA THR A 7 -15.59 3.77 6.67
C THR A 7 -14.75 4.71 5.82
N GLU A 8 -13.55 5.02 6.31
CA GLU A 8 -12.56 5.82 5.59
C GLU A 8 -11.29 5.00 5.33
N TRP A 9 -10.57 5.43 4.29
CA TRP A 9 -9.34 4.83 3.82
C TRP A 9 -8.16 5.73 4.18
N LEU A 10 -7.14 5.13 4.78
CA LEU A 10 -5.84 5.75 4.99
C LEU A 10 -4.99 5.48 3.76
N TRP A 11 -4.63 6.55 3.05
CA TRP A 11 -3.66 6.56 1.98
C TRP A 11 -2.30 6.91 2.55
N VAL A 12 -1.27 6.22 2.05
CA VAL A 12 0.12 6.43 2.46
C VAL A 12 0.98 6.57 1.24
N GLY A 13 1.82 7.61 1.20
CA GLY A 13 2.85 7.80 0.19
C GLY A 13 4.16 8.10 0.87
N THR A 14 5.25 7.53 0.35
CA THR A 14 6.58 7.62 0.97
C THR A 14 7.61 8.08 -0.04
N SER A 15 8.44 9.02 0.34
CA SER A 15 9.70 9.32 -0.35
C SER A 15 10.88 8.99 0.57
N PRO A 16 12.14 9.10 0.11
CA PRO A 16 13.30 8.99 0.97
C PRO A 16 13.31 9.93 2.18
N THR A 17 12.58 11.05 2.14
CA THR A 17 12.64 12.12 3.16
C THR A 17 11.30 12.42 3.84
N LEU A 18 10.19 11.88 3.36
CA LEU A 18 8.86 12.17 3.90
C LEU A 18 7.91 10.99 3.78
N THR A 19 6.99 10.89 4.74
CA THR A 19 5.80 10.04 4.65
C THR A 19 4.57 10.92 4.77
N VAL A 20 3.67 10.83 3.79
CA VAL A 20 2.41 11.56 3.77
C VAL A 20 1.28 10.58 4.06
N TYR A 21 0.41 10.98 4.98
CA TYR A 21 -0.80 10.27 5.34
C TYR A 21 -2.01 11.12 4.96
N HIS A 22 -3.02 10.49 4.37
CA HIS A 22 -4.29 11.15 4.13
C HIS A 22 -5.45 10.19 4.40
N ILE A 23 -6.48 10.70 5.07
CA ILE A 23 -7.68 9.93 5.36
C ILE A 23 -8.81 10.53 4.53
N GLN A 24 -9.45 9.70 3.71
CA GLN A 24 -10.62 10.12 2.93
C GLN A 24 -11.65 9.01 2.80
N ALA A 25 -12.88 9.38 2.46
CA ALA A 25 -13.92 8.44 2.09
C ALA A 25 -13.62 7.75 0.74
N GLY A 26 -13.86 6.44 0.68
CA GLY A 26 -13.71 5.66 -0.55
C GLY A 26 -12.27 5.30 -0.92
N ARG A 27 -12.17 4.32 -1.81
CA ARG A 27 -10.91 3.77 -2.35
C ARG A 27 -10.98 3.46 -3.85
N SER A 28 -11.80 4.19 -4.59
CA SER A 28 -11.91 4.01 -6.04
C SER A 28 -10.63 4.48 -6.74
N GLY A 29 -10.44 4.08 -8.00
CA GLY A 29 -9.37 4.61 -8.85
C GLY A 29 -9.46 6.14 -8.98
N GLU A 30 -10.65 6.70 -9.16
CA GLU A 30 -10.87 8.16 -9.20
C GLU A 30 -10.44 8.85 -7.89
N ALA A 31 -10.75 8.23 -6.75
CA ALA A 31 -10.37 8.73 -5.44
C ALA A 31 -8.84 8.71 -5.24
N ALA A 32 -8.15 7.69 -5.77
CA ALA A 32 -6.69 7.61 -5.76
C ALA A 32 -6.06 8.63 -6.70
N GLU A 33 -6.58 8.77 -7.93
CA GLU A 33 -6.09 9.71 -8.93
C GLU A 33 -6.18 11.15 -8.43
N THR A 34 -7.33 11.51 -7.83
CA THR A 34 -7.54 12.85 -7.23
C THR A 34 -6.58 13.10 -6.08
N MET A 35 -6.42 12.12 -5.18
CA MET A 35 -5.55 12.24 -4.00
C MET A 35 -4.07 12.43 -4.38
N TRP A 36 -3.60 11.71 -5.38
CA TRP A 36 -2.21 11.72 -5.82
C TRP A 36 -1.93 12.63 -7.01
N ALA A 37 -2.87 13.52 -7.34
CA ALA A 37 -2.73 14.47 -8.42
C ALA A 37 -1.46 15.31 -8.25
N GLY A 38 -0.60 15.30 -9.27
CA GLY A 38 0.66 16.04 -9.27
C GLY A 38 1.81 15.39 -8.48
N TYR A 39 1.57 14.30 -7.73
CA TYR A 39 2.66 13.54 -7.11
C TYR A 39 3.51 12.87 -8.19
N ARG A 40 4.84 12.94 -8.02
CA ARG A 40 5.85 12.39 -8.95
C ARG A 40 6.90 11.52 -8.24
N GLY A 41 6.70 11.28 -6.94
CA GLY A 41 7.58 10.43 -6.16
C GLY A 41 7.24 8.96 -6.33
N LYS A 42 7.63 8.16 -5.35
CA LYS A 42 7.30 6.74 -5.26
C LYS A 42 6.08 6.53 -4.38
N LEU A 43 5.12 5.73 -4.84
CA LEU A 43 4.00 5.23 -4.07
C LEU A 43 4.35 3.84 -3.58
N THR A 44 4.62 3.73 -2.28
CA THR A 44 4.72 2.42 -1.62
C THR A 44 3.32 2.02 -1.17
N HIS A 45 2.78 0.94 -1.72
CA HIS A 45 1.39 0.55 -1.47
C HIS A 45 1.19 -0.96 -1.27
N ASP A 46 0.01 -1.34 -0.81
CA ASP A 46 -0.38 -2.71 -0.41
C ASP A 46 -0.84 -3.61 -1.56
N GLY A 47 -0.77 -3.11 -2.80
CA GLY A 47 -1.23 -3.82 -3.99
C GLY A 47 -2.70 -3.66 -4.34
N LEU A 48 -3.45 -2.75 -3.70
CA LEU A 48 -4.84 -2.49 -4.08
C LEU A 48 -4.95 -1.94 -5.54
N ASP A 49 -5.89 -2.46 -6.33
CA ASP A 49 -6.02 -2.10 -7.76
C ASP A 49 -6.29 -0.61 -8.01
N SER A 50 -6.81 0.13 -7.04
CA SER A 50 -7.08 1.57 -7.17
C SER A 50 -5.83 2.39 -7.43
N TYR A 51 -4.66 1.93 -6.99
CA TYR A 51 -3.40 2.64 -7.24
C TYR A 51 -3.04 2.67 -8.73
N ASN A 52 -3.55 1.72 -9.53
CA ASN A 52 -3.27 1.67 -10.97
C ASN A 52 -3.81 2.90 -11.75
N SER A 53 -4.74 3.67 -11.17
CA SER A 53 -5.20 4.94 -11.78
C SER A 53 -4.16 6.06 -11.66
N VAL A 54 -3.20 5.95 -10.73
CA VAL A 54 -2.18 6.99 -10.51
C VAL A 54 -1.01 6.79 -11.47
N THR A 55 -1.03 7.48 -12.60
CA THR A 55 -0.03 7.28 -13.68
C THR A 55 1.23 8.12 -13.54
N GLY A 56 1.19 9.18 -12.72
CA GLY A 56 2.29 10.14 -12.58
C GLY A 56 3.41 9.75 -11.62
N ALA A 57 3.24 8.67 -10.84
CA ALA A 57 4.16 8.27 -9.79
C ALA A 57 4.78 6.90 -10.10
N GLU A 58 5.96 6.64 -9.53
CA GLU A 58 6.53 5.29 -9.53
C GLU A 58 5.78 4.42 -8.52
N HIS A 59 5.55 3.14 -8.84
CA HIS A 59 4.85 2.21 -7.95
C HIS A 59 5.80 1.20 -7.35
N GLN A 60 5.68 0.98 -6.05
CA GLN A 60 6.43 -0.04 -5.33
C GLN A 60 5.50 -0.77 -4.37
N MET A 61 5.55 -2.11 -4.40
CA MET A 61 4.89 -2.91 -3.38
C MET A 61 5.58 -2.71 -2.03
N ASP A 62 4.80 -2.50 -0.97
CA ASP A 62 5.29 -2.51 0.40
C ASP A 62 5.94 -3.88 0.71
N LEU A 63 7.18 -3.86 1.22
CA LEU A 63 7.93 -5.07 1.56
C LEU A 63 7.22 -5.93 2.62
N VAL A 64 6.47 -5.34 3.55
CA VAL A 64 5.67 -6.08 4.53
C VAL A 64 4.53 -6.83 3.82
N HIS A 65 3.89 -6.20 2.85
CA HIS A 65 2.82 -6.82 2.05
C HIS A 65 3.36 -7.90 1.11
N ALA A 66 4.48 -7.62 0.42
CA ALA A 66 5.19 -8.60 -0.40
C ALA A 66 5.60 -9.83 0.43
N ASN A 67 6.18 -9.63 1.62
CA ASN A 67 6.53 -10.72 2.53
C ASN A 67 5.30 -11.53 2.96
N ARG A 68 4.20 -10.86 3.32
CA ARG A 68 2.95 -11.53 3.68
C ARG A 68 2.41 -12.40 2.53
N TRP A 69 2.57 -11.95 1.28
CA TRP A 69 2.17 -12.74 0.11
C TRP A 69 3.07 -13.96 -0.07
N LEU A 70 4.39 -13.81 0.05
CA LEU A 70 5.33 -14.93 0.02
C LEU A 70 5.01 -15.97 1.10
N GLN A 71 4.75 -15.52 2.34
CA GLN A 71 4.37 -16.38 3.45
C GLN A 71 3.07 -17.14 3.19
N LYS A 72 2.09 -16.53 2.52
CA LYS A 72 0.86 -17.22 2.11
C LYS A 72 1.15 -18.32 1.09
N VAL A 73 2.03 -18.07 0.13
CA VAL A 73 2.46 -19.06 -0.87
C VAL A 73 3.22 -20.21 -0.21
N GLU A 74 4.13 -19.92 0.72
CA GLU A 74 4.85 -20.95 1.49
C GLU A 74 3.87 -21.85 2.24
N ALA A 75 2.92 -21.26 2.97
CA ALA A 75 1.90 -21.99 3.70
C ALA A 75 1.03 -22.86 2.78
N SER A 76 0.63 -22.36 1.61
CA SER A 76 -0.19 -23.13 0.67
C SER A 76 0.53 -24.33 0.07
N HIS A 77 1.86 -24.38 0.15
CA HIS A 77 2.70 -25.50 -0.30
C HIS A 77 3.24 -26.34 0.87
N GLY A 78 2.75 -26.14 2.09
CA GLY A 78 3.21 -26.88 3.28
C GLY A 78 4.63 -26.50 3.74
N ILE A 79 5.17 -25.39 3.25
CA ILE A 79 6.47 -24.85 3.67
C ILE A 79 6.21 -23.96 4.89
N ARG A 80 7.03 -24.09 5.95
CA ARG A 80 6.96 -23.19 7.11
C ARG A 80 7.22 -21.75 6.65
N PRO A 81 6.30 -20.80 6.89
CA PRO A 81 6.48 -19.42 6.46
C PRO A 81 7.74 -18.77 7.04
N ARG A 82 8.47 -18.03 6.22
CA ARG A 82 9.67 -17.28 6.61
C ARG A 82 9.38 -15.78 6.54
N GLY A 83 9.86 -15.03 7.53
CA GLY A 83 9.82 -13.57 7.48
C GLY A 83 11.00 -13.01 6.69
N LEU A 84 10.83 -11.82 6.11
CA LEU A 84 11.98 -10.97 5.82
C LEU A 84 12.75 -10.79 7.14
N GLY A 85 13.99 -11.27 7.16
CA GLY A 85 14.70 -11.66 8.37
C GLY A 85 14.78 -10.57 9.43
N VAL A 86 14.52 -10.96 10.67
CA VAL A 86 15.32 -10.46 11.79
C VAL A 86 16.34 -11.57 12.03
N TYR A 87 17.59 -11.39 11.57
CA TYR A 87 18.67 -12.14 12.18
C TYR A 87 18.80 -11.60 13.61
N SER A 88 18.32 -12.36 14.57
CA SER A 88 18.65 -12.20 16.00
C SER A 88 19.75 -13.18 16.35
#